data_AF-A0A4R2TTW8-F1
#
_entry.id   AF-A0A4R2TTW8-F1
#
_cell.length_a   1.000
_cell.length_b   1.000
_cell.length_c   1.000
_cell.angle_alpha   90.00
_cell.angle_beta   90.00
_cell.angle_gamma   90.00
#
_symmetry.space_group_name_H-M   'P 1'
#
loop_
_entity.id
_entity.type
_entity.pdbx_description
1 polymer ?
#
loop_
_entity_poly.entity_id
_entity_poly.type
_entity_poly.pdbx_seq_one_letter_code
_entity_poly.pdbx_strand_id
1 'polypeptide(L)'
;MKVFWSWQSDRDPKLHHYFVRDAIKDACKLIVGDPDYEEATRPEVDHDTKDVHGSPDITSTILGKIASANVFIADMTPVGMTDPVALQPSAPEEKRPEPKFLQNPNVMSELGYAERALTQGKIILVANGAHYPGAEALPFDWRHRSGAKSYLLADGATNREIADERKRFAQVLKACIQPILASQAPATPEPREVVWHAASASDRAIWAGAEGDLRFRNASLEQPRQDVRLSEGVRIFARLVPAEWTPPPRSDLEARVNRVGLAIRSRDGDWGVNAEGAISIWGRFDEGAGATRIWNATQWFRNTGEIWAVNTNSFADHAGRIWFSTQVPFASLEDFLARAVAGIREMGGAGAIAIRLGAVGIGDTVLPSQYRSQFIEAVGTDAAAEGKSDEWTPVERRELLRRFWNDLMDAYGERPMTMQEFERAAALGALPA
;
A
#
# COMPACT_ATOMS: atom_id res chain seq x y z
N MET A 1 -0.98 5.69 -14.88
CA MET A 1 -0.75 4.96 -16.16
C MET A 1 -1.43 5.72 -17.30
N LYS A 2 -0.95 5.64 -18.55
CA LYS A 2 -1.44 6.45 -19.68
C LYS A 2 -2.15 5.62 -20.74
N VAL A 3 -3.34 6.06 -21.17
CA VAL A 3 -4.08 5.51 -22.31
C VAL A 3 -4.05 6.54 -23.43
N PHE A 4 -3.48 6.18 -24.57
CA PHE A 4 -3.48 7.03 -25.76
C PHE A 4 -4.65 6.64 -26.69
N TRP A 5 -5.45 7.62 -27.10
CA TRP A 5 -6.60 7.42 -27.98
C TRP A 5 -6.37 8.07 -29.34
N SER A 6 -6.27 7.23 -30.38
CA SER A 6 -6.13 7.63 -31.79
C SER A 6 -7.48 7.54 -32.51
N TRP A 7 -7.92 8.65 -33.10
CA TRP A 7 -9.30 8.85 -33.53
C TRP A 7 -9.43 9.49 -34.91
N GLN A 8 -10.62 9.40 -35.50
CA GLN A 8 -10.94 10.03 -36.80
C GLN A 8 -12.01 11.11 -36.66
N SER A 9 -11.93 12.14 -37.51
CA SER A 9 -12.84 13.28 -37.55
C SER A 9 -13.85 13.25 -38.70
N ASP A 10 -13.83 12.19 -39.51
CA ASP A 10 -14.56 12.08 -40.78
C ASP A 10 -16.03 11.70 -40.61
N ARG A 11 -16.40 11.11 -39.47
CA ARG A 11 -17.78 10.70 -39.14
C ARG A 11 -18.38 11.56 -38.04
N ASP A 12 -19.70 11.44 -37.84
CA ASP A 12 -20.44 12.19 -36.80
C ASP A 12 -19.73 12.05 -35.44
N PRO A 13 -19.15 13.13 -34.89
CA PRO A 13 -18.38 13.02 -33.66
C PRO A 13 -19.23 12.56 -32.47
N LYS A 14 -20.55 12.78 -32.48
CA LYS A 14 -21.45 12.30 -31.41
C LYS A 14 -21.56 10.78 -31.36
N LEU A 15 -21.47 10.11 -32.51
CA LEU A 15 -21.58 8.65 -32.63
C LEU A 15 -20.21 7.96 -32.71
N HIS A 16 -19.14 8.76 -32.86
CA HIS A 16 -17.78 8.25 -33.04
C HIS A 16 -16.83 8.86 -32.01
N HIS A 17 -16.12 9.94 -32.37
CA HIS A 17 -15.07 10.53 -31.54
C HIS A 17 -15.50 10.78 -30.09
N TYR A 18 -16.55 11.58 -29.84
CA TYR A 18 -16.98 11.93 -28.49
C TYR A 18 -17.50 10.73 -27.73
N PHE A 19 -18.24 9.85 -28.41
CA PHE A 19 -18.73 8.62 -27.83
C PHE A 19 -17.60 7.75 -27.27
N VAL A 20 -16.60 7.43 -28.11
CA VAL A 20 -15.50 6.55 -27.71
C VAL A 20 -14.63 7.21 -26.65
N ARG A 21 -14.30 8.50 -26.81
CA ARG A 21 -13.56 9.27 -25.80
C ARG A 21 -14.23 9.17 -24.42
N ASP A 22 -15.54 9.37 -24.37
CA ASP A 22 -16.28 9.37 -23.11
C ASP A 22 -16.44 7.94 -22.57
N ALA A 23 -16.57 6.92 -23.42
CA ALA A 23 -16.54 5.51 -23.02
C ALA A 23 -15.17 5.10 -22.42
N ILE A 24 -14.04 5.55 -23.00
CA ILE A 24 -12.69 5.31 -22.45
C ILE A 24 -12.57 5.97 -21.08
N LYS A 25 -13.03 7.21 -20.92
CA LYS A 25 -13.02 7.91 -19.62
C LYS A 25 -13.84 7.15 -18.57
N ASP A 26 -15.02 6.68 -18.93
CA ASP A 26 -15.88 5.92 -18.01
C ASP A 26 -15.25 4.56 -17.68
N ALA A 27 -14.60 3.89 -18.63
CA ALA A 27 -13.83 2.67 -18.37
C ALA A 27 -12.68 2.92 -17.38
N CYS A 28 -11.93 4.02 -17.54
CA CYS A 28 -10.86 4.40 -16.61
C CYS A 28 -11.40 4.67 -15.20
N LYS A 29 -12.57 5.32 -15.06
CA LYS A 29 -13.23 5.50 -13.75
C LYS A 29 -13.64 4.17 -13.12
N LEU A 30 -14.18 3.25 -13.92
CA LEU A 30 -14.59 1.92 -13.45
C LEU A 30 -13.40 1.04 -13.02
N ILE A 31 -12.20 1.29 -13.55
CA ILE A 31 -10.95 0.67 -13.10
C ILE A 31 -10.52 1.27 -11.77
N VAL A 32 -10.53 2.60 -11.64
CA VAL A 32 -10.13 3.29 -10.40
C VAL A 32 -11.06 2.97 -9.23
N GLY A 33 -12.36 2.80 -9.48
CA GLY A 33 -13.34 2.43 -8.45
C GLY A 33 -13.43 0.93 -8.15
N ASP A 34 -12.55 0.10 -8.74
CA ASP A 34 -12.49 -1.33 -8.47
C ASP A 34 -11.74 -1.55 -7.14
N PRO A 35 -12.32 -2.23 -6.13
CA PRO A 35 -11.68 -2.41 -4.82
C PRO A 35 -10.34 -3.16 -4.86
N ASP A 36 -10.08 -3.90 -5.94
CA ASP A 36 -8.82 -4.63 -6.15
C ASP A 36 -7.76 -3.77 -6.88
N TYR A 37 -8.00 -2.48 -7.11
CA TYR A 37 -7.10 -1.59 -7.86
C TYR A 37 -6.31 -0.64 -6.95
N GLU A 38 -4.97 -0.74 -6.98
CA GLU A 38 -4.07 0.13 -6.23
C GLU A 38 -4.03 1.58 -6.77
N GLU A 39 -4.29 2.54 -5.88
CA GLU A 39 -4.53 3.96 -6.20
C GLU A 39 -3.34 4.67 -6.89
N ALA A 40 -2.12 4.15 -6.72
CA ALA A 40 -0.87 4.72 -7.25
C ALA A 40 -0.78 4.79 -8.79
N THR A 41 -1.75 4.26 -9.54
CA THR A 41 -1.63 4.05 -10.99
C THR A 41 -2.76 4.63 -11.85
N ARG A 42 -3.56 5.60 -11.35
CA ARG A 42 -4.70 6.22 -12.06
C ARG A 42 -4.53 6.30 -13.59
N PRO A 43 -5.43 5.71 -14.39
CA PRO A 43 -5.38 5.82 -15.85
C PRO A 43 -5.84 7.20 -16.32
N GLU A 44 -5.02 7.85 -17.15
CA GLU A 44 -5.35 9.13 -17.79
C GLU A 44 -5.46 8.98 -19.31
N VAL A 45 -6.44 9.65 -19.90
CA VAL A 45 -6.67 9.64 -21.36
C VAL A 45 -5.94 10.83 -21.99
N ASP A 46 -4.98 10.53 -22.85
CA ASP A 46 -4.20 11.50 -23.63
C ASP A 46 -4.56 11.42 -25.13
N HIS A 47 -4.51 12.57 -25.82
CA HIS A 47 -4.73 12.72 -27.26
C HIS A 47 -4.05 14.01 -27.78
N ASP A 48 -3.72 14.05 -29.07
CA ASP A 48 -3.16 15.22 -29.79
C ASP A 48 -1.99 15.91 -29.05
N THR A 49 -1.91 17.25 -29.08
CA THR A 49 -0.93 18.11 -28.38
C THR A 49 -1.37 18.55 -26.98
N LYS A 50 -2.40 17.92 -26.41
CA LYS A 50 -2.91 18.27 -25.07
C LYS A 50 -1.78 18.31 -24.03
N ASP A 51 -1.78 19.33 -23.17
CA ASP A 51 -0.77 19.55 -22.11
C ASP A 51 0.68 19.79 -22.59
N VAL A 52 0.89 20.25 -23.83
CA VAL A 52 2.21 20.65 -24.35
C VAL A 52 2.28 22.17 -24.53
N HIS A 53 3.24 22.81 -23.86
CA HIS A 53 3.46 24.27 -23.90
C HIS A 53 4.41 24.68 -25.04
N GLY A 54 4.11 25.79 -25.74
CA GLY A 54 4.94 26.37 -26.80
C GLY A 54 4.46 26.08 -28.23
N SER A 55 5.37 26.11 -29.21
CA SER A 55 5.11 25.75 -30.62
C SER A 55 5.87 24.45 -30.99
N PRO A 56 5.50 23.31 -30.39
CA PRO A 56 6.18 22.05 -30.63
C PRO A 56 5.92 21.53 -32.05
N ASP A 57 6.85 20.71 -32.55
CA ASP A 57 6.57 19.85 -33.70
C ASP A 57 5.47 18.84 -33.31
N ILE A 58 4.31 18.99 -33.94
CA ILE A 58 3.08 18.26 -33.62
C ILE A 58 3.31 16.76 -33.78
N THR A 59 4.03 16.35 -34.82
CA THR A 59 4.27 14.94 -35.13
C THR A 59 5.17 14.29 -34.08
N SER A 60 6.34 14.85 -33.77
CA SER A 60 7.23 14.27 -32.75
C SER A 60 6.59 14.22 -31.36
N THR A 61 5.73 15.19 -31.03
CA THR A 61 4.97 15.23 -29.78
C THR A 61 4.00 14.05 -29.67
N ILE A 62 3.19 13.81 -30.70
CA ILE A 62 2.23 12.70 -30.73
C ILE A 62 2.97 11.36 -30.64
N LEU A 63 4.06 11.18 -31.40
CA LEU A 63 4.87 9.97 -31.36
C LEU A 63 5.50 9.74 -29.98
N GLY A 64 5.97 10.80 -29.31
CA GLY A 64 6.48 10.72 -27.94
C GLY A 64 5.42 10.25 -26.94
N LYS A 65 4.19 10.78 -27.05
CA LYS A 65 3.06 10.37 -26.23
C LYS A 65 2.69 8.91 -26.45
N ILE A 66 2.58 8.48 -27.71
CA ILE A 66 2.32 7.08 -28.07
C ILE A 66 3.40 6.17 -27.47
N ALA A 67 4.68 6.52 -27.61
CA ALA A 67 5.78 5.71 -27.07
C ALA A 67 5.77 5.60 -25.53
N SER A 68 5.19 6.59 -24.84
CA SER A 68 5.06 6.61 -23.37
C SER A 68 3.77 6.00 -22.84
N ALA A 69 2.85 5.57 -23.71
CA ALA A 69 1.55 5.05 -23.29
C ALA A 69 1.64 3.62 -22.75
N ASN A 70 0.78 3.30 -21.78
CA ASN A 70 0.61 1.92 -21.30
C ASN A 70 -0.38 1.13 -22.17
N VAL A 71 -1.34 1.82 -22.79
CA VAL A 71 -2.34 1.26 -23.70
C VAL A 71 -2.54 2.23 -24.87
N PHE A 72 -2.60 1.70 -26.09
CA PHE A 72 -2.97 2.46 -27.28
C PHE A 72 -4.31 1.94 -27.81
N ILE A 73 -5.24 2.86 -28.10
CA ILE A 73 -6.57 2.54 -28.62
C ILE A 73 -6.74 3.23 -29.98
N ALA A 74 -7.21 2.50 -31.00
CA ALA A 74 -7.33 3.02 -32.38
C ALA A 74 -8.76 2.90 -32.94
N ASP A 75 -9.31 4.00 -33.48
CA ASP A 75 -10.59 4.00 -34.20
C ASP A 75 -10.45 3.40 -35.61
N MET A 76 -10.94 2.16 -35.78
CA MET A 76 -10.91 1.42 -37.03
C MET A 76 -12.22 1.54 -37.82
N THR A 77 -13.12 2.45 -37.42
CA THR A 77 -14.34 2.71 -38.19
C THR A 77 -13.96 3.23 -39.59
N PRO A 78 -14.37 2.56 -40.68
CA PRO A 78 -14.03 2.99 -42.04
C PRO A 78 -14.54 4.40 -42.32
N VAL A 79 -13.72 5.27 -42.89
CA VAL A 79 -14.11 6.64 -43.29
C VAL A 79 -14.49 6.74 -44.77
N GLY A 80 -14.29 5.66 -45.53
CA GLY A 80 -14.69 5.55 -46.91
C GLY A 80 -14.53 4.13 -47.44
N MET A 81 -14.82 3.95 -48.73
CA MET A 81 -14.59 2.71 -49.46
C MET A 81 -14.01 3.02 -50.84
N THR A 82 -13.20 2.12 -51.38
CA THR A 82 -12.78 2.22 -52.78
C THR A 82 -13.98 2.02 -53.70
N ASP A 83 -13.98 2.67 -54.86
CA ASP A 83 -14.87 2.37 -55.98
C ASP A 83 -14.08 1.61 -57.07
N PRO A 84 -14.17 0.27 -57.12
CA PRO A 84 -13.43 -0.52 -58.11
C PRO A 84 -13.81 -0.20 -59.55
N VAL A 85 -15.05 0.26 -59.81
CA VAL A 85 -15.51 0.61 -61.15
C VAL A 85 -14.83 1.90 -61.61
N ALA A 86 -14.77 2.91 -60.74
CA ALA A 86 -14.07 4.16 -61.04
C ALA A 86 -12.55 3.99 -61.10
N LEU A 87 -11.98 3.12 -60.25
CA LEU A 87 -10.53 2.90 -60.18
C LEU A 87 -9.99 1.97 -61.28
N GLN A 88 -10.82 1.05 -61.78
CA GLN A 88 -10.46 0.09 -62.83
C GLN A 88 -11.55 0.02 -63.92
N PRO A 89 -11.79 1.13 -64.65
CA PRO A 89 -12.92 1.22 -65.58
C PRO A 89 -12.84 0.22 -66.74
N SER A 90 -11.63 -0.21 -67.10
CA SER A 90 -11.39 -1.18 -68.18
C SER A 90 -11.32 -2.64 -67.72
N ALA A 91 -11.40 -2.91 -66.41
CA ALA A 91 -11.36 -4.28 -65.90
C ALA A 91 -12.70 -4.99 -66.17
N PRO A 92 -12.70 -6.25 -66.66
CA PRO A 92 -13.89 -7.09 -66.71
C PRO A 92 -14.49 -7.24 -65.31
N GLU A 93 -15.82 -7.26 -65.20
CA GLU A 93 -16.54 -7.32 -63.91
C GLU A 93 -16.06 -8.48 -63.03
N GLU A 94 -15.86 -9.66 -63.62
CA GLU A 94 -15.36 -10.88 -62.98
C GLU A 94 -13.95 -10.76 -62.37
N LYS A 95 -13.16 -9.77 -62.81
CA LYS A 95 -11.79 -9.55 -62.36
C LYS A 95 -11.65 -8.32 -61.45
N ARG A 96 -12.74 -7.58 -61.21
CA ARG A 96 -12.69 -6.41 -60.33
C ARG A 96 -12.55 -6.85 -58.87
N PRO A 97 -11.69 -6.17 -58.09
CA PRO A 97 -11.60 -6.46 -56.66
C PRO A 97 -12.87 -6.00 -55.95
N GLU A 98 -13.21 -6.67 -54.85
CA GLU A 98 -14.24 -6.18 -53.92
C GLU A 98 -13.88 -4.78 -53.38
N PRO A 99 -14.88 -3.91 -53.13
CA PRO A 99 -14.67 -2.64 -52.47
C PRO A 99 -13.93 -2.81 -51.13
N LYS A 100 -12.83 -2.08 -50.96
CA LYS A 100 -12.06 -2.07 -49.72
C LYS A 100 -12.52 -0.93 -48.84
N PHE A 101 -12.71 -1.21 -47.55
CA PHE A 101 -12.94 -0.22 -46.52
C PHE A 101 -11.64 0.51 -46.19
N LEU A 102 -11.73 1.83 -46.07
CA LEU A 102 -10.59 2.71 -45.83
C LEU A 102 -10.69 3.26 -44.41
N GLN A 103 -9.71 2.97 -43.56
CA GLN A 103 -9.56 3.62 -42.25
C GLN A 103 -8.92 4.99 -42.40
N ASN A 104 -9.04 5.82 -41.36
CA ASN A 104 -8.43 7.14 -41.34
C ASN A 104 -6.88 7.02 -41.43
N PRO A 105 -6.22 7.76 -42.33
CA PRO A 105 -4.78 7.63 -42.57
C PRO A 105 -3.93 8.07 -41.37
N ASN A 106 -4.38 9.04 -40.57
CA ASN A 106 -3.66 9.46 -39.37
C ASN A 106 -3.70 8.35 -38.32
N VAL A 107 -4.89 7.77 -38.09
CA VAL A 107 -5.05 6.63 -37.18
C VAL A 107 -4.18 5.46 -37.61
N MET A 108 -4.13 5.16 -38.91
CA MET A 108 -3.27 4.10 -39.44
C MET A 108 -1.78 4.37 -39.24
N SER A 109 -1.33 5.62 -39.43
CA SER A 109 0.06 6.02 -39.19
C SER A 109 0.44 5.89 -37.71
N GLU A 110 -0.44 6.36 -36.82
CA GLU A 110 -0.24 6.26 -35.37
C GLU A 110 -0.26 4.81 -34.89
N LEU A 111 -1.17 3.99 -35.42
CA LEU A 111 -1.24 2.55 -35.14
C LEU A 111 0.04 1.81 -35.55
N GLY A 112 0.59 2.11 -36.73
CA GLY A 112 1.85 1.53 -37.17
C GLY A 112 3.02 1.91 -36.25
N TYR A 113 3.06 3.14 -35.78
CA TYR A 113 4.07 3.56 -34.80
C TYR A 113 3.85 2.93 -33.42
N ALA A 114 2.60 2.84 -32.95
CA ALA A 114 2.25 2.19 -31.69
C ALA A 114 2.67 0.71 -31.67
N GLU A 115 2.48 0.00 -32.79
CA GLU A 115 2.92 -1.40 -32.94
C GLU A 115 4.44 -1.53 -32.74
N ARG A 116 5.22 -0.60 -33.30
CA ARG A 116 6.67 -0.53 -33.11
C ARG A 116 7.08 -0.14 -31.69
N ALA A 117 6.33 0.74 -31.02
CA ALA A 117 6.74 1.33 -29.75
C ALA A 117 6.27 0.53 -28.51
N LEU A 118 5.04 0.00 -28.53
CA LEU A 118 4.36 -0.56 -27.36
C LEU A 118 4.18 -2.08 -27.40
N THR A 119 4.44 -2.71 -28.55
CA THR A 119 4.11 -4.11 -28.88
C THR A 119 2.60 -4.37 -28.97
N GLN A 120 2.23 -5.41 -29.72
CA GLN A 120 0.83 -5.71 -30.07
C GLN A 120 -0.06 -5.97 -28.85
N GLY A 121 0.49 -6.53 -27.76
CA GLY A 121 -0.28 -6.83 -26.54
C GLY A 121 -0.85 -5.61 -25.83
N LYS A 122 -0.42 -4.39 -26.19
CA LYS A 122 -0.87 -3.13 -25.60
C LYS A 122 -1.84 -2.34 -26.49
N ILE A 123 -2.25 -2.92 -27.63
CA ILE A 123 -3.07 -2.25 -28.64
C ILE A 123 -4.50 -2.78 -28.61
N ILE A 124 -5.46 -1.87 -28.53
CA ILE A 124 -6.90 -2.17 -28.61
C ILE A 124 -7.47 -1.48 -29.84
N LEU A 125 -8.07 -2.26 -30.74
CA LEU A 125 -8.82 -1.71 -31.87
C LEU A 125 -10.30 -1.54 -31.48
N VAL A 126 -10.93 -0.44 -31.89
CA VAL A 126 -12.37 -0.21 -31.70
C VAL A 126 -13.02 0.23 -32.99
N ALA A 127 -14.31 -0.04 -33.17
CA ALA A 127 -15.04 0.42 -34.35
C ALA A 127 -16.55 0.54 -34.09
N ASN A 128 -17.23 1.43 -34.80
CA ASN A 128 -18.68 1.42 -34.85
C ASN A 128 -19.17 0.31 -35.79
N GLY A 129 -19.81 -0.72 -35.24
CA GLY A 129 -20.38 -1.85 -35.96
C GLY A 129 -21.47 -1.48 -36.97
N ALA A 130 -22.09 -0.30 -36.87
CA ALA A 130 -23.01 0.18 -37.91
C ALA A 130 -22.30 0.45 -39.26
N HIS A 131 -20.99 0.70 -39.21
CA HIS A 131 -20.16 1.10 -40.36
C HIS A 131 -18.96 0.17 -40.59
N TYR A 132 -18.77 -0.81 -39.71
CA TYR A 132 -17.66 -1.76 -39.73
C TYR A 132 -18.22 -3.19 -39.87
N PRO A 133 -18.15 -3.80 -41.07
CA PRO A 133 -18.76 -5.11 -41.34
C PRO A 133 -18.00 -6.29 -40.72
N GLY A 134 -16.93 -6.04 -39.96
CA GLY A 134 -16.13 -7.06 -39.29
C GLY A 134 -14.65 -7.02 -39.70
N ALA A 135 -13.90 -8.03 -39.26
CA ALA A 135 -12.45 -8.11 -39.43
C ALA A 135 -11.99 -7.96 -40.89
N GLU A 136 -12.80 -8.41 -41.85
CA GLU A 136 -12.52 -8.27 -43.29
C GLU A 136 -12.45 -6.82 -43.79
N ALA A 137 -12.97 -5.85 -43.03
CA ALA A 137 -12.84 -4.43 -43.36
C ALA A 137 -11.51 -3.81 -42.89
N LEU A 138 -10.70 -4.52 -42.11
CA LEU A 138 -9.39 -4.01 -41.68
C LEU A 138 -8.36 -4.09 -42.82
N PRO A 139 -7.20 -3.43 -42.72
CA PRO A 139 -6.07 -3.66 -43.63
C PRO A 139 -5.50 -5.08 -43.45
N PHE A 140 -4.85 -5.63 -44.47
CA PHE A 140 -4.36 -7.02 -44.51
C PHE A 140 -3.58 -7.42 -43.24
N ASP A 141 -2.71 -6.53 -42.74
CA ASP A 141 -1.88 -6.78 -41.55
C ASP A 141 -2.70 -6.99 -40.25
N TRP A 142 -3.96 -6.56 -40.24
CA TRP A 142 -4.87 -6.59 -39.09
C TRP A 142 -6.08 -7.52 -39.28
N ARG A 143 -6.43 -7.94 -40.51
CA ARG A 143 -7.59 -8.82 -40.78
C ARG A 143 -7.52 -10.18 -40.09
N HIS A 144 -6.32 -10.73 -39.93
CA HIS A 144 -6.09 -12.05 -39.32
C HIS A 144 -6.01 -12.03 -37.80
N ARG A 145 -6.30 -10.89 -37.17
CA ARG A 145 -6.24 -10.71 -35.71
C ARG A 145 -7.64 -10.71 -35.10
N SER A 146 -7.74 -10.52 -33.79
CA SER A 146 -8.98 -10.58 -32.98
C SER A 146 -10.06 -9.54 -33.36
N GLY A 147 -9.85 -8.74 -34.40
CA GLY A 147 -10.76 -7.69 -34.87
C GLY A 147 -10.89 -6.50 -33.91
N ALA A 148 -11.60 -5.46 -34.36
CA ALA A 148 -11.97 -4.33 -33.51
C ALA A 148 -13.07 -4.71 -32.52
N LYS A 149 -12.99 -4.15 -31.30
CA LYS A 149 -14.08 -4.19 -30.31
C LYS A 149 -15.18 -3.24 -30.76
N SER A 150 -16.34 -3.80 -31.06
CA SER A 150 -17.43 -3.03 -31.65
C SER A 150 -18.39 -2.46 -30.62
N TYR A 151 -18.81 -1.22 -30.88
CA TYR A 151 -20.04 -0.64 -30.36
C TYR A 151 -21.02 -0.41 -31.51
N LEU A 152 -22.32 -0.32 -31.24
CA LEU A 152 -23.34 -0.22 -32.28
C LEU A 152 -24.16 1.07 -32.12
N LEU A 153 -23.89 2.05 -32.97
CA LEU A 153 -24.68 3.28 -33.06
C LEU A 153 -24.99 3.58 -34.52
N ALA A 154 -26.26 3.41 -34.91
CA ALA A 154 -26.74 3.78 -36.23
C ALA A 154 -26.84 5.30 -36.38
N ASP A 155 -26.83 5.76 -37.63
CA ASP A 155 -27.03 7.17 -37.93
C ASP A 155 -28.41 7.63 -37.42
N GLY A 156 -28.44 8.75 -36.70
CA GLY A 156 -29.66 9.24 -36.06
C GLY A 156 -30.02 8.59 -34.72
N ALA A 157 -29.12 7.80 -34.12
CA ALA A 157 -29.32 7.24 -32.78
C ALA A 157 -29.74 8.31 -31.75
N THR A 158 -30.71 7.94 -30.91
CA THR A 158 -31.24 8.80 -29.86
C THR A 158 -30.25 8.97 -28.71
N ASN A 159 -30.40 10.05 -27.93
CA ASN A 159 -29.58 10.27 -26.74
C ASN A 159 -29.63 9.10 -25.74
N ARG A 160 -30.77 8.39 -25.68
CA ARG A 160 -30.94 7.21 -24.82
C ARG A 160 -30.09 6.04 -25.32
N GLU A 161 -30.15 5.73 -26.61
CA GLU A 161 -29.35 4.66 -27.22
C GLU A 161 -27.84 4.95 -27.07
N ILE A 162 -27.43 6.20 -27.28
CA ILE A 162 -26.05 6.64 -27.07
C ILE A 162 -25.62 6.41 -25.61
N ALA A 163 -26.45 6.76 -24.63
CA ALA A 163 -26.13 6.60 -23.22
C ALA A 163 -26.04 5.12 -22.80
N ASP A 164 -27.00 4.30 -23.23
CA ASP A 164 -27.06 2.87 -22.92
C ASP A 164 -25.85 2.14 -23.52
N GLU A 165 -25.53 2.43 -24.79
CA GLU A 165 -24.39 1.84 -25.48
C GLU A 165 -23.05 2.32 -24.90
N ARG A 166 -22.95 3.58 -24.43
CA ARG A 166 -21.74 4.08 -23.76
C ARG A 166 -21.45 3.29 -22.49
N LYS A 167 -22.48 3.03 -21.67
CA LYS A 167 -22.35 2.26 -20.43
C LYS A 167 -21.90 0.83 -20.73
N ARG A 168 -22.48 0.18 -21.73
CA ARG A 168 -22.09 -1.17 -22.16
C ARG A 168 -20.65 -1.18 -22.67
N PHE A 169 -20.29 -0.26 -23.55
CA PHE A 169 -18.98 -0.24 -24.19
C PHE A 169 -17.85 0.13 -23.21
N ALA A 170 -18.12 0.98 -22.21
CA ALA A 170 -17.18 1.24 -21.12
C ALA A 170 -16.77 -0.04 -20.36
N GLN A 171 -17.70 -0.97 -20.16
CA GLN A 171 -17.38 -2.28 -19.53
C GLN A 171 -16.51 -3.15 -20.44
N VAL A 172 -16.77 -3.14 -21.76
CA VAL A 172 -15.93 -3.85 -22.73
C VAL A 172 -14.51 -3.29 -22.73
N LEU A 173 -14.38 -1.95 -22.71
CA LEU A 173 -13.08 -1.28 -22.64
C LEU A 173 -12.37 -1.58 -21.32
N LYS A 174 -13.06 -1.55 -20.17
CA LYS A 174 -12.49 -1.95 -18.87
C LYS A 174 -11.88 -3.35 -18.96
N ALA A 175 -12.64 -4.32 -19.46
CA ALA A 175 -12.19 -5.72 -19.57
C ALA A 175 -10.96 -5.89 -20.49
N CYS A 176 -10.74 -4.98 -21.43
CA CYS A 176 -9.56 -4.99 -22.30
C CYS A 176 -8.37 -4.20 -21.71
N ILE A 177 -8.62 -3.04 -21.10
CA ILE A 177 -7.59 -2.13 -20.57
C ILE A 177 -6.97 -2.71 -19.28
N GLN A 178 -7.80 -3.21 -18.36
CA GLN A 178 -7.35 -3.61 -17.02
C GLN A 178 -6.26 -4.70 -17.03
N PRO A 179 -6.36 -5.79 -17.82
CA PRO A 179 -5.30 -6.81 -17.86
C PRO A 179 -3.97 -6.25 -18.40
N ILE A 180 -4.03 -5.35 -19.39
CA ILE A 180 -2.83 -4.72 -19.96
C ILE A 180 -2.13 -3.86 -18.93
N LEU A 181 -2.89 -3.09 -18.13
CA LEU A 181 -2.35 -2.27 -17.05
C LEU A 181 -1.77 -3.12 -15.92
N ALA A 182 -2.48 -4.17 -15.50
CA ALA A 182 -2.04 -5.09 -14.44
C ALA A 182 -0.72 -5.78 -14.78
N SER A 183 -0.53 -6.20 -16.04
CA SER A 183 0.73 -6.82 -16.50
C SER A 183 1.95 -5.87 -16.48
N GLN A 184 1.71 -4.57 -16.34
CA GLN A 184 2.74 -3.53 -16.30
C GLN A 184 2.95 -2.94 -14.90
N ALA A 185 2.15 -3.35 -13.92
CA ALA A 185 2.44 -3.03 -12.53
C ALA A 185 3.79 -3.64 -12.16
N PRO A 186 4.67 -2.93 -11.43
CA PRO A 186 5.90 -3.52 -10.93
C PRO A 186 5.54 -4.79 -10.17
N ALA A 187 6.25 -5.89 -10.43
CA ALA A 187 6.06 -7.12 -9.67
C ALA A 187 6.18 -6.77 -8.19
N THR A 188 5.11 -7.02 -7.42
CA THR A 188 5.18 -6.96 -5.96
C THR A 188 6.36 -7.86 -5.57
N PRO A 189 7.45 -7.31 -5.01
CA PRO A 189 8.59 -8.14 -4.63
C PRO A 189 8.07 -9.23 -3.70
N GLU A 190 8.48 -10.48 -3.95
CA GLU A 190 8.06 -11.60 -3.09
C GLU A 190 8.29 -11.22 -1.63
N PRO A 191 7.29 -11.39 -0.75
CA PRO A 191 7.41 -10.96 0.62
C PRO A 191 8.59 -11.68 1.27
N ARG A 192 9.70 -10.97 1.46
CA ARG A 192 10.81 -11.49 2.26
C ARG A 192 10.24 -11.87 3.63
N GLU A 193 10.49 -13.11 4.04
CA GLU A 193 10.13 -13.54 5.39
C GLU A 193 10.81 -12.62 6.39
N VAL A 194 10.02 -12.10 7.32
CA VAL A 194 10.50 -11.20 8.36
C VAL A 194 11.31 -12.01 9.36
N VAL A 195 12.58 -11.67 9.52
CA VAL A 195 13.47 -12.34 10.48
C VAL A 195 13.41 -11.61 11.82
N TRP A 196 12.71 -12.22 12.77
CA TRP A 196 12.62 -11.77 14.16
C TRP A 196 13.89 -12.12 14.94
N HIS A 197 14.42 -11.17 15.71
CA HIS A 197 15.49 -11.41 16.66
C HIS A 197 15.07 -12.47 17.70
N ALA A 198 16.02 -13.30 18.12
CA ALA A 198 15.77 -14.34 19.11
C ALA A 198 15.34 -13.74 20.45
N ALA A 199 14.29 -14.34 21.03
CA ALA A 199 13.90 -14.09 22.41
C ALA A 199 14.84 -14.79 23.39
N SER A 200 14.89 -14.29 24.62
CA SER A 200 15.56 -14.97 25.71
C SER A 200 14.94 -16.35 25.94
N ALA A 201 15.78 -17.34 26.27
CA ALA A 201 15.33 -18.69 26.61
C ALA A 201 14.59 -18.74 27.96
N SER A 202 14.86 -17.78 28.86
CA SER A 202 14.22 -17.70 30.18
C SER A 202 13.03 -16.74 30.22
N ASP A 203 12.97 -15.74 29.33
CA ASP A 203 11.87 -14.77 29.28
C ASP A 203 11.54 -14.41 27.83
N ARG A 204 10.41 -14.90 27.32
CA ARG A 204 9.98 -14.69 25.93
C ARG A 204 9.62 -13.23 25.61
N ALA A 205 9.46 -12.37 26.61
CA ALA A 205 9.13 -10.95 26.42
C ALA A 205 10.37 -10.08 26.10
N ILE A 206 11.58 -10.58 26.37
CA ILE A 206 12.83 -9.83 26.19
C ILE A 206 13.73 -10.49 25.13
N TRP A 207 14.65 -9.72 24.55
CA TRP A 207 15.63 -10.25 23.61
C TRP A 207 16.71 -11.06 24.32
N ALA A 208 17.31 -12.02 23.61
CA ALA A 208 18.45 -12.77 24.12
C ALA A 208 19.59 -11.82 24.53
N GLY A 209 20.09 -11.93 25.76
CA GLY A 209 21.10 -11.05 26.35
C GLY A 209 20.54 -9.96 27.26
N ALA A 210 19.22 -9.77 27.33
CA ALA A 210 18.57 -8.79 28.20
C ALA A 210 18.29 -9.29 29.64
N GLU A 211 18.63 -10.54 29.95
CA GLU A 211 18.47 -11.15 31.28
C GLU A 211 19.41 -10.53 32.32
N GLY A 212 20.57 -10.06 31.86
CA GLY A 212 21.62 -9.46 32.67
C GLY A 212 21.65 -7.94 32.60
N ASP A 213 22.85 -7.38 32.73
CA ASP A 213 23.06 -5.94 32.63
C ASP A 213 23.08 -5.50 31.16
N LEU A 214 22.22 -4.54 30.84
CA LEU A 214 22.19 -3.85 29.56
C LEU A 214 23.28 -2.80 29.55
N ARG A 215 24.31 -3.04 28.74
CA ARG A 215 25.48 -2.16 28.63
C ARG A 215 25.37 -1.26 27.41
N PHE A 216 25.54 0.04 27.60
CA PHE A 216 25.57 1.00 26.49
C PHE A 216 26.45 2.21 26.79
N ARG A 217 26.69 3.02 25.76
CA ARG A 217 27.41 4.29 25.88
C ARG A 217 26.60 5.39 25.22
N ASN A 218 26.30 6.45 25.96
CA ASN A 218 25.74 7.68 25.42
C ASN A 218 26.87 8.59 24.94
N ALA A 219 27.17 8.56 23.63
CA ALA A 219 28.20 9.43 23.06
C ALA A 219 27.71 10.89 22.99
N SER A 220 26.40 11.10 22.88
CA SER A 220 25.79 12.42 22.76
C SER A 220 25.92 13.27 24.03
N LEU A 221 25.99 12.63 25.20
CA LEU A 221 26.21 13.27 26.50
C LEU A 221 27.65 13.11 27.02
N GLU A 222 28.57 12.59 26.20
CA GLU A 222 29.97 12.31 26.58
C GLU A 222 30.10 11.45 27.84
N GLN A 223 29.11 10.59 28.11
CA GLN A 223 29.08 9.77 29.31
C GLN A 223 29.91 8.50 29.13
N PRO A 224 30.54 8.00 30.23
CA PRO A 224 31.19 6.70 30.21
C PRO A 224 30.16 5.59 29.96
N ARG A 225 30.64 4.36 29.73
CA ARG A 225 29.76 3.19 29.63
C ARG A 225 28.89 3.07 30.89
N GLN A 226 27.62 2.80 30.66
CA GLN A 226 26.64 2.57 31.71
C GLN A 226 26.15 1.12 31.66
N ASP A 227 25.91 0.57 32.84
CA ASP A 227 25.30 -0.74 33.05
C ASP A 227 23.99 -0.51 33.80
N VAL A 228 22.87 -0.89 33.17
CA VAL A 228 21.54 -0.82 33.77
C VAL A 228 20.89 -2.19 33.73
N ARG A 229 19.92 -2.44 34.61
CA ARG A 229 19.22 -3.72 34.64
C ARG A 229 17.72 -3.51 34.44
N LEU A 230 17.14 -4.29 33.53
CA LEU A 230 15.69 -4.33 33.39
C LEU A 230 15.07 -4.96 34.64
N SER A 231 14.11 -4.27 35.25
CA SER A 231 13.44 -4.75 36.47
C SER A 231 12.77 -6.10 36.21
N GLU A 232 12.88 -7.06 37.13
CA GLU A 232 12.18 -8.36 37.04
C GLU A 232 10.65 -8.19 37.16
N GLY A 233 9.88 -9.17 36.68
CA GLY A 233 8.41 -9.20 36.80
C GLY A 233 7.67 -9.34 35.47
N VAL A 234 6.35 -9.29 35.52
CA VAL A 234 5.46 -9.44 34.35
C VAL A 234 5.62 -8.25 33.40
N ARG A 235 5.54 -8.50 32.09
CA ARG A 235 5.90 -7.52 31.06
C ARG A 235 4.90 -7.46 29.93
N ILE A 236 4.84 -6.29 29.33
CA ILE A 236 4.39 -6.16 27.94
C ILE A 236 5.59 -5.87 27.04
N PHE A 237 5.50 -6.26 25.78
CA PHE A 237 6.50 -5.95 24.77
C PHE A 237 5.83 -5.52 23.46
N ALA A 238 6.59 -4.76 22.66
CA ALA A 238 6.23 -4.37 21.31
C ALA A 238 7.45 -4.54 20.40
N ARG A 239 7.27 -5.22 19.27
CA ARG A 239 8.33 -5.51 18.30
C ARG A 239 7.90 -5.04 16.92
N LEU A 240 8.79 -4.38 16.19
CA LEU A 240 8.56 -3.95 14.81
C LEU A 240 9.75 -4.36 13.95
N VAL A 241 9.51 -4.98 12.81
CA VAL A 241 10.58 -5.41 11.89
C VAL A 241 10.21 -5.07 10.44
N PRO A 242 11.04 -4.30 9.71
CA PRO A 242 10.84 -4.07 8.28
C PRO A 242 11.19 -5.30 7.45
N ALA A 243 10.46 -5.53 6.35
CA ALA A 243 10.79 -6.57 5.37
C ALA A 243 12.11 -6.28 4.63
N GLU A 244 12.45 -5.00 4.44
CA GLU A 244 13.70 -4.59 3.81
C GLU A 244 14.45 -3.60 4.71
N TRP A 245 15.73 -3.91 4.95
CA TRP A 245 16.60 -3.10 5.79
C TRP A 245 18.02 -3.14 5.29
N THR A 246 18.67 -1.97 5.24
CA THR A 246 20.11 -1.86 4.99
C THR A 246 20.77 -1.37 6.28
N PRO A 247 21.64 -2.18 6.94
CA PRO A 247 22.22 -1.83 8.23
C PRO A 247 22.99 -0.49 8.24
N PRO A 248 22.49 0.56 8.92
CA PRO A 248 23.12 1.87 8.96
C PRO A 248 24.29 1.91 9.96
N PRO A 249 25.13 2.96 9.96
CA PRO A 249 26.05 3.23 11.07
C PRO A 249 25.32 3.30 12.44
N ARG A 250 25.96 2.85 13.53
CA ARG A 250 25.34 2.92 14.88
C ARG A 250 25.08 4.35 15.36
N SER A 251 25.92 5.30 14.94
CA SER A 251 25.76 6.73 15.21
C SER A 251 24.42 7.27 14.71
N ASP A 252 23.96 6.76 13.57
CA ASP A 252 22.73 7.23 12.92
C ASP A 252 21.50 6.70 13.67
N LEU A 253 21.60 5.49 14.23
CA LEU A 253 20.60 4.94 15.14
C LEU A 253 20.57 5.70 16.48
N GLU A 254 21.74 6.03 17.04
CA GLU A 254 21.85 6.77 18.30
C GLU A 254 21.10 8.10 18.26
N ALA A 255 21.24 8.84 17.16
CA ALA A 255 20.57 10.13 16.95
C ALA A 255 19.03 10.05 16.95
N ARG A 256 18.47 8.84 16.81
CA ARG A 256 17.03 8.61 16.60
C ARG A 256 16.40 7.78 17.70
N VAL A 257 17.11 6.84 18.30
CA VAL A 257 16.55 5.89 19.28
C VAL A 257 15.90 6.60 20.46
N ASN A 258 16.41 7.76 20.87
CA ASN A 258 15.82 8.59 21.92
C ASN A 258 14.37 9.04 21.60
N ARG A 259 14.06 9.30 20.32
CA ARG A 259 12.71 9.70 19.88
C ARG A 259 11.78 8.51 19.77
N VAL A 260 12.31 7.32 19.57
CA VAL A 260 11.52 6.10 19.36
C VAL A 260 11.24 5.38 20.67
N GLY A 261 12.08 5.50 21.70
CA GLY A 261 11.96 4.77 22.96
C GLY A 261 10.54 4.72 23.55
N LEU A 262 10.12 3.54 23.99
CA LEU A 262 8.91 3.36 24.78
C LEU A 262 9.16 3.87 26.19
N ALA A 263 8.32 4.80 26.64
CA ALA A 263 8.39 5.37 27.98
C ALA A 263 6.99 5.34 28.61
N ILE A 264 6.76 4.38 29.51
CA ILE A 264 5.54 4.29 30.31
C ILE A 264 5.89 4.59 31.76
N ARG A 265 5.12 5.48 32.41
CA ARG A 265 5.25 5.86 33.83
C ARG A 265 6.71 6.06 34.27
N SER A 266 7.51 6.74 33.46
CA SER A 266 8.93 6.98 33.71
C SER A 266 9.22 8.46 33.86
N ARG A 267 10.26 8.79 34.61
CA ARG A 267 10.70 10.17 34.84
C ARG A 267 12.03 10.45 34.17
N ASP A 268 12.95 9.51 34.33
CA ASP A 268 14.33 9.65 33.89
C ASP A 268 14.58 8.71 32.71
N GLY A 269 15.35 9.19 31.74
CA GLY A 269 15.63 8.45 30.50
C GLY A 269 17.06 8.66 30.06
N ASP A 270 17.60 7.65 29.39
CA ASP A 270 18.92 7.68 28.77
C ASP A 270 18.89 6.87 27.47
N TRP A 271 19.87 7.07 26.60
CA TRP A 271 20.00 6.34 25.35
C TRP A 271 21.45 6.22 24.94
N GLY A 272 21.73 5.37 23.96
CA GLY A 272 23.07 5.30 23.39
C GLY A 272 23.24 4.11 22.48
N VAL A 273 24.49 3.73 22.27
CA VAL A 273 24.86 2.60 21.42
C VAL A 273 25.40 1.43 22.22
N ASN A 274 25.13 0.23 21.73
CA ASN A 274 25.66 -1.01 22.27
C ASN A 274 26.12 -1.97 21.15
N ALA A 275 26.48 -3.20 21.52
CA ALA A 275 26.96 -4.20 20.57
C ALA A 275 25.93 -4.53 19.48
N GLU A 276 24.63 -4.46 19.79
CA GLU A 276 23.54 -4.83 18.86
C GLU A 276 23.06 -3.67 17.98
N GLY A 277 23.20 -2.43 18.45
CA GLY A 277 22.76 -1.25 17.71
C GLY A 277 22.65 -0.03 18.61
N ALA A 278 21.43 0.45 18.81
CA ALA A 278 21.12 1.56 19.71
C ALA A 278 20.03 1.18 20.70
N ILE A 279 20.07 1.75 21.90
CA ILE A 279 19.14 1.47 22.98
C ILE A 279 18.61 2.76 23.59
N SER A 280 17.35 2.77 23.98
CA SER A 280 16.74 3.79 24.84
C SER A 280 16.19 3.12 26.09
N ILE A 281 16.43 3.73 27.24
CA ILE A 281 16.00 3.23 28.54
C ILE A 281 15.22 4.29 29.30
N TRP A 282 14.21 3.87 30.05
CA TRP A 282 13.42 4.77 30.89
C TRP A 282 13.06 4.13 32.22
N GLY A 283 13.11 4.92 33.28
CA GLY A 283 12.75 4.48 34.62
C GLY A 283 12.79 5.62 35.63
N ARG A 284 13.32 5.28 36.81
CA ARG A 284 13.66 6.22 37.87
C ARG A 284 15.10 5.94 38.29
N PHE A 285 15.98 6.90 38.10
CA PHE A 285 17.39 6.74 38.42
C PHE A 285 17.62 7.19 39.85
N ASP A 286 17.81 6.25 40.78
CA ASP A 286 18.20 6.58 42.15
C ASP A 286 19.73 6.73 42.22
N GLU A 287 20.21 7.85 42.77
CA GLU A 287 21.64 8.07 43.03
C GLU A 287 22.07 7.27 44.29
N GLY A 288 22.41 6.00 44.14
CA GLY A 288 22.92 5.20 45.27
C GLY A 288 23.24 3.73 44.96
N ALA A 289 24.54 3.42 44.82
CA ALA A 289 25.21 2.12 44.96
C ALA A 289 24.42 0.85 44.55
N GLY A 290 24.08 0.74 43.27
CA GLY A 290 23.58 -0.48 42.63
C GLY A 290 23.45 -0.29 41.12
N ALA A 291 23.28 -1.37 40.35
CA ALA A 291 22.93 -1.24 38.93
C ALA A 291 21.56 -0.55 38.82
N THR A 292 21.50 0.54 38.05
CA THR A 292 20.27 1.33 37.87
C THR A 292 19.17 0.44 37.31
N ARG A 293 18.06 0.32 38.04
CA ARG A 293 16.91 -0.47 37.60
C ARG A 293 15.99 0.37 36.73
N ILE A 294 15.66 -0.15 35.55
CA ILE A 294 14.76 0.49 34.59
C ILE A 294 13.47 -0.30 34.44
N TRP A 295 12.41 0.36 33.98
CA TRP A 295 11.12 -0.28 33.71
C TRP A 295 10.84 -0.40 32.22
N ASN A 296 11.47 0.43 31.40
CA ASN A 296 11.32 0.38 29.97
C ASN A 296 12.69 0.31 29.30
N ALA A 297 12.81 -0.57 28.33
CA ALA A 297 13.96 -0.61 27.45
C ALA A 297 13.48 -0.79 26.00
N THR A 298 14.11 -0.10 25.07
CA THR A 298 13.84 -0.21 23.64
C THR A 298 15.17 -0.42 22.92
N GLN A 299 15.36 -1.61 22.35
CA GLN A 299 16.52 -1.94 21.54
C GLN A 299 16.18 -1.77 20.05
N TRP A 300 16.99 -1.01 19.33
CA TRP A 300 16.99 -0.97 17.87
C TRP A 300 18.17 -1.78 17.36
N PHE A 301 17.90 -2.95 16.79
CA PHE A 301 18.88 -3.88 16.26
C PHE A 301 19.39 -3.39 14.91
N ARG A 302 20.69 -3.16 14.82
CA ARG A 302 21.33 -2.59 13.62
C ARG A 302 21.18 -3.50 12.40
N ASN A 303 21.32 -4.81 12.60
CA ASN A 303 21.45 -5.76 11.49
C ASN A 303 20.10 -6.11 10.86
N THR A 304 19.03 -6.16 11.65
CA THR A 304 17.68 -6.51 11.17
C THR A 304 16.77 -5.30 10.99
N GLY A 305 17.10 -4.16 11.61
CA GLY A 305 16.20 -3.01 11.68
C GLY A 305 15.09 -3.18 12.70
N GLU A 306 15.07 -4.30 13.43
CA GLU A 306 14.07 -4.57 14.45
C GLU A 306 14.13 -3.54 15.58
N ILE A 307 12.97 -3.07 16.00
CA ILE A 307 12.79 -2.30 17.23
C ILE A 307 12.02 -3.17 18.22
N TRP A 308 12.62 -3.46 19.36
CA TRP A 308 12.02 -4.25 20.43
C TRP A 308 11.95 -3.42 21.71
N ALA A 309 10.74 -3.02 22.08
CA ALA A 309 10.42 -2.34 23.32
C ALA A 309 9.83 -3.30 24.35
N VAL A 310 10.20 -3.11 25.61
CA VAL A 310 9.70 -3.87 26.76
C VAL A 310 9.32 -2.91 27.87
N ASN A 311 8.25 -3.22 28.60
CA ASN A 311 7.76 -2.46 29.74
C ASN A 311 7.35 -3.37 30.89
N THR A 312 7.73 -2.99 32.11
CA THR A 312 7.45 -3.77 33.33
C THR A 312 6.49 -3.06 34.29
N ASN A 313 6.44 -1.73 34.28
CA ASN A 313 5.68 -0.95 35.27
C ASN A 313 4.20 -0.69 34.90
N SER A 314 3.70 -1.33 33.84
CA SER A 314 2.25 -1.50 33.62
C SER A 314 1.65 -2.52 34.59
N PHE A 315 2.49 -3.42 35.13
CA PHE A 315 2.17 -4.31 36.23
C PHE A 315 2.76 -3.77 37.53
N ALA A 316 1.94 -3.68 38.58
CA ALA A 316 2.39 -3.16 39.87
C ALA A 316 1.93 -4.05 41.01
N ASP A 317 2.81 -4.33 41.97
CA ASP A 317 2.41 -4.97 43.22
C ASP A 317 1.57 -3.99 44.06
N HIS A 318 0.40 -4.45 44.47
CA HIS A 318 -0.38 -3.80 45.51
C HIS A 318 -1.06 -4.84 46.40
N ALA A 319 -0.69 -4.82 47.68
CA ALA A 319 -1.20 -5.73 48.71
C ALA A 319 -0.98 -7.22 48.37
N GLY A 320 0.20 -7.56 47.82
CA GLY A 320 0.59 -8.94 47.52
C GLY A 320 -0.07 -9.53 46.27
N ARG A 321 -0.59 -8.67 45.39
CA ARG A 321 -1.12 -9.03 44.07
C ARG A 321 -0.50 -8.15 43.01
N ILE A 322 -0.28 -8.70 41.82
CA ILE A 322 0.25 -7.97 40.68
C ILE A 322 -0.93 -7.47 39.83
N TRP A 323 -1.11 -6.15 39.76
CA TRP A 323 -2.23 -5.51 39.07
C TRP A 323 -1.80 -5.01 37.69
N PHE A 324 -2.57 -5.33 36.66
CA PHE A 324 -2.39 -4.72 35.34
C PHE A 324 -3.16 -3.40 35.24
N SER A 325 -2.42 -2.31 35.01
CA SER A 325 -2.98 -0.97 34.85
C SER A 325 -3.49 -0.74 33.42
N THR A 326 -4.63 -1.32 33.06
CA THR A 326 -5.15 -1.38 31.68
C THR A 326 -5.17 -0.05 30.93
N GLN A 327 -5.45 1.08 31.58
CA GLN A 327 -5.52 2.39 30.90
C GLN A 327 -4.15 3.02 30.59
N VAL A 328 -3.09 2.53 31.21
CA VAL A 328 -1.78 3.21 31.20
C VAL A 328 -0.93 2.91 29.95
N PRO A 329 -0.80 1.67 29.47
CA PRO A 329 0.16 1.40 28.41
C PRO A 329 -0.30 1.86 27.03
N PHE A 330 -1.61 1.92 26.75
CA PHE A 330 -2.10 1.98 25.37
C PHE A 330 -1.86 3.32 24.66
N ALA A 331 -1.96 4.46 25.38
CA ALA A 331 -1.62 5.75 24.79
C ALA A 331 -0.13 5.81 24.42
N SER A 332 0.75 5.38 25.34
CA SER A 332 2.19 5.32 25.11
C SER A 332 2.57 4.29 24.03
N LEU A 333 1.82 3.19 23.91
CA LEU A 333 2.02 2.20 22.85
C LEU A 333 1.62 2.74 21.48
N GLU A 334 0.47 3.42 21.33
CA GLU A 334 0.08 4.06 20.06
C GLU A 334 1.16 5.04 19.60
N ASP A 335 1.58 5.92 20.52
CA ASP A 335 2.63 6.90 20.33
C ASP A 335 3.97 6.26 19.94
N PHE A 336 4.35 5.17 20.64
CA PHE A 336 5.55 4.39 20.34
C PHE A 336 5.47 3.77 18.95
N LEU A 337 4.37 3.10 18.60
CA LEU A 337 4.20 2.44 17.30
C LEU A 337 4.28 3.46 16.16
N ALA A 338 3.64 4.63 16.32
CA ALA A 338 3.71 5.70 15.34
C ALA A 338 5.15 6.19 15.12
N ARG A 339 5.89 6.46 16.21
CA ARG A 339 7.29 6.91 16.14
C ARG A 339 8.25 5.84 15.63
N ALA A 340 8.01 4.57 15.99
CA ALA A 340 8.82 3.45 15.55
C ALA A 340 8.65 3.16 14.06
N VAL A 341 7.41 3.17 13.54
CA VAL A 341 7.14 3.07 12.10
C VAL A 341 7.82 4.21 11.35
N ALA A 342 7.62 5.46 11.80
CA ALA A 342 8.27 6.62 11.19
C ALA A 342 9.81 6.52 11.23
N GLY A 343 10.38 6.12 12.37
CA GLY A 343 11.82 5.94 12.54
C GLY A 343 12.41 4.90 11.61
N ILE A 344 11.75 3.75 11.43
CA ILE A 344 12.16 2.72 10.47
C ILE A 344 12.15 3.28 9.05
N ARG A 345 11.10 3.99 8.64
CA ARG A 345 10.99 4.60 7.31
C ARG A 345 12.05 5.66 7.06
N GLU A 346 12.30 6.54 8.03
CA GLU A 346 13.33 7.58 7.94
C GLU A 346 14.76 7.02 7.82
N MET A 347 14.97 5.77 8.27
CA MET A 347 16.25 5.06 8.13
C MET A 347 16.34 4.20 6.86
N GLY A 348 15.37 4.32 5.96
CA GLY A 348 15.36 3.58 4.69
C GLY A 348 14.80 2.16 4.80
N GLY A 349 14.10 1.82 5.89
CA GLY A 349 13.34 0.58 5.97
C GLY A 349 12.20 0.57 4.96
N ALA A 350 12.18 -0.39 4.06
CA ALA A 350 11.24 -0.48 2.95
C ALA A 350 10.38 -1.75 3.03
N GLY A 351 9.32 -1.79 2.21
CA GLY A 351 8.31 -2.85 2.21
C GLY A 351 7.55 -2.95 3.54
N ALA A 352 6.79 -4.03 3.70
CA ALA A 352 5.89 -4.17 4.83
C ALA A 352 6.63 -4.28 6.17
N ILE A 353 6.11 -3.63 7.20
CA ILE A 353 6.61 -3.74 8.58
C ILE A 353 5.71 -4.73 9.30
N ALA A 354 6.28 -5.77 9.90
CA ALA A 354 5.54 -6.64 10.81
C ALA A 354 5.63 -6.08 12.23
N ILE A 355 4.50 -6.07 12.95
CA ILE A 355 4.40 -5.62 14.33
C ILE A 355 3.82 -6.73 15.19
N ARG A 356 4.49 -7.04 16.31
CA ARG A 356 4.03 -7.97 17.33
C ARG A 356 3.95 -7.27 18.69
N LEU A 357 2.77 -7.31 19.30
CA LEU A 357 2.52 -6.90 20.67
C LEU A 357 2.31 -8.14 21.52
N GLY A 358 2.74 -8.13 22.78
CA GLY A 358 2.46 -9.24 23.67
C GLY A 358 2.66 -8.94 25.15
N ALA A 359 2.08 -9.80 25.98
CA ALA A 359 2.29 -9.92 27.41
C ALA A 359 2.52 -11.39 27.74
N VAL A 360 3.53 -11.69 28.55
CA VAL A 360 3.93 -13.07 28.88
C VAL A 360 3.97 -13.25 30.39
N GLY A 361 3.50 -14.40 30.87
CA GLY A 361 3.50 -14.71 32.30
C GLY A 361 2.49 -13.91 33.12
N ILE A 362 1.33 -13.61 32.54
CA ILE A 362 0.26 -12.84 33.21
C ILE A 362 -0.65 -13.70 34.11
N GLY A 363 -0.41 -15.02 34.22
CA GLY A 363 -1.31 -15.96 34.91
C GLY A 363 -1.53 -15.70 36.40
N ASP A 364 -0.57 -15.07 37.09
CA ASP A 364 -0.69 -14.71 38.52
C ASP A 364 -1.00 -13.22 38.73
N THR A 365 -1.63 -12.58 37.74
CA THR A 365 -1.98 -11.15 37.78
C THR A 365 -3.49 -10.93 37.84
N VAL A 366 -3.88 -9.70 38.18
CA VAL A 366 -5.29 -9.33 38.32
C VAL A 366 -5.65 -8.02 37.59
N LEU A 367 -6.91 -7.92 37.15
CA LEU A 367 -7.53 -6.69 36.69
C LEU A 367 -8.38 -6.02 37.78
N PRO A 368 -8.51 -4.68 37.75
CA PRO A 368 -9.53 -3.98 38.51
C PRO A 368 -10.94 -4.33 38.02
N SER A 369 -11.82 -4.71 38.95
CA SER A 369 -13.26 -4.86 38.70
C SER A 369 -13.98 -3.50 38.81
N GLN A 370 -15.28 -3.47 38.49
CA GLN A 370 -16.15 -2.30 38.67
C GLN A 370 -16.21 -1.82 40.12
N TYR A 371 -15.98 -2.70 41.09
CA TYR A 371 -15.91 -2.37 42.51
C TYR A 371 -14.45 -2.43 43.00
N ARG A 372 -14.01 -1.39 43.73
CA ARG A 372 -12.63 -1.28 44.28
C ARG A 372 -12.21 -2.44 45.19
N SER A 373 -13.15 -3.21 45.72
CA SER A 373 -12.92 -4.38 46.57
C SER A 373 -12.86 -5.71 45.81
N GLN A 374 -13.09 -5.68 44.49
CA GLN A 374 -13.12 -6.87 43.64
C GLN A 374 -12.03 -6.79 42.57
N PHE A 375 -11.57 -7.95 42.15
CA PHE A 375 -10.56 -8.11 41.12
C PHE A 375 -10.91 -9.34 40.27
N ILE A 376 -10.35 -9.36 39.07
CA ILE A 376 -10.52 -10.46 38.11
C ILE A 376 -9.16 -11.10 37.96
N GLU A 377 -9.06 -12.39 38.28
CA GLU A 377 -7.82 -13.17 38.15
C GLU A 377 -7.61 -13.61 36.70
N ALA A 378 -6.36 -13.65 36.26
CA ALA A 378 -6.04 -14.22 34.96
C ALA A 378 -6.36 -15.72 34.94
N VAL A 379 -6.94 -16.18 33.84
CA VAL A 379 -7.18 -17.60 33.53
C VAL A 379 -6.26 -18.10 32.41
N GLY A 380 -5.69 -17.17 31.63
CA GLY A 380 -4.67 -17.39 30.62
C GLY A 380 -3.29 -16.90 31.08
N THR A 381 -2.23 -17.36 30.42
CA THR A 381 -0.84 -17.07 30.82
C THR A 381 -0.15 -16.05 29.94
N ASP A 382 -0.62 -15.87 28.70
CA ASP A 382 -0.02 -15.00 27.69
C ASP A 382 -1.13 -14.27 26.92
N ALA A 383 -0.79 -13.13 26.30
CA ALA A 383 -1.63 -12.45 25.32
C ALA A 383 -0.76 -11.86 24.20
N ALA A 384 -1.22 -11.87 22.95
CA ALA A 384 -0.49 -11.35 21.81
C ALA A 384 -1.38 -10.87 20.67
N ALA A 385 -0.88 -9.90 19.90
CA ALA A 385 -1.45 -9.56 18.60
C ALA A 385 -0.34 -9.26 17.60
N GLU A 386 -0.54 -9.72 16.37
CA GLU A 386 0.41 -9.51 15.27
C GLU A 386 -0.30 -8.97 14.03
N GLY A 387 0.41 -8.16 13.25
CA GLY A 387 -0.03 -7.72 11.93
C GLY A 387 1.15 -7.34 11.06
N LYS A 388 0.90 -7.17 9.77
CA LYS A 388 1.87 -6.73 8.77
C LYS A 388 1.17 -5.76 7.83
N SER A 389 1.76 -4.60 7.60
CA SER A 389 1.24 -3.55 6.70
C SER A 389 2.41 -2.74 6.13
N ASP A 390 2.22 -2.23 4.92
CA ASP A 390 3.15 -1.29 4.28
C ASP A 390 3.01 0.13 4.84
N GLU A 391 1.82 0.53 5.29
CA GLU A 391 1.58 1.92 5.67
C GLU A 391 1.48 2.11 7.19
N TRP A 392 0.85 1.18 7.91
CA TRP A 392 0.53 1.33 9.33
C TRP A 392 -0.09 2.70 9.64
N THR A 393 -1.18 3.00 8.96
CA THR A 393 -2.05 4.16 9.21
C THR A 393 -2.49 4.21 10.68
N PRO A 394 -2.93 5.38 11.20
CA PRO A 394 -3.48 5.48 12.56
C PRO A 394 -4.61 4.47 12.82
N VAL A 395 -5.44 4.18 11.82
CA VAL A 395 -6.53 3.19 11.93
C VAL A 395 -6.00 1.77 12.08
N GLU A 396 -5.03 1.36 11.26
CA GLU A 396 -4.43 0.02 11.34
C GLU A 396 -3.69 -0.22 12.66
N ARG A 397 -2.93 0.77 13.15
CA ARG A 397 -2.25 0.67 14.45
C ARG A 397 -3.25 0.58 15.59
N ARG A 398 -4.31 1.39 15.55
CA ARG A 398 -5.38 1.35 16.55
C ARG A 398 -6.09 0.00 16.57
N GLU A 399 -6.34 -0.59 15.41
CA GLU A 399 -6.93 -1.92 15.29
C GLU A 399 -6.01 -3.03 15.83
N LEU A 400 -4.70 -2.95 15.58
CA LEU A 400 -3.74 -3.86 16.21
C LEU A 400 -3.77 -3.75 17.75
N LEU A 401 -3.78 -2.53 18.29
CA LEU A 401 -3.88 -2.30 19.73
C LEU A 401 -5.19 -2.84 20.32
N ARG A 402 -6.31 -2.67 19.60
CA ARG A 402 -7.60 -3.24 20.01
C ARG A 402 -7.56 -4.76 20.04
N ARG A 403 -6.95 -5.41 19.04
CA ARG A 403 -6.75 -6.87 19.03
C ARG A 403 -5.90 -7.32 20.21
N PHE A 404 -4.81 -6.61 20.51
CA PHE A 404 -3.98 -6.91 21.67
C PHE A 404 -4.74 -6.73 22.99
N TRP A 405 -5.53 -5.66 23.12
CA TRP A 405 -6.41 -5.46 24.27
C TRP A 405 -7.40 -6.62 24.44
N ASN A 406 -8.04 -7.05 23.36
CA ASN A 406 -9.04 -8.12 23.43
C ASN A 406 -8.41 -9.46 23.80
N ASP A 407 -7.22 -9.76 23.31
CA ASP A 407 -6.49 -10.97 23.69
C ASP A 407 -6.05 -10.91 25.16
N LEU A 408 -5.63 -9.73 25.63
CA LEU A 408 -5.40 -9.49 27.06
C LEU A 408 -6.68 -9.73 27.88
N MET A 409 -7.82 -9.17 27.48
CA MET A 409 -9.10 -9.36 28.19
C MET A 409 -9.53 -10.83 28.20
N ASP A 410 -9.36 -11.55 27.09
CA ASP A 410 -9.67 -12.98 27.00
C ASP A 410 -8.83 -13.81 27.98
N ALA A 411 -7.55 -13.45 28.19
CA ALA A 411 -6.72 -14.06 29.22
C ALA A 411 -7.22 -13.84 30.66
N TYR A 412 -8.13 -12.89 30.90
CA TYR A 412 -8.86 -12.71 32.17
C TYR A 412 -10.31 -13.21 32.10
N GLY A 413 -10.71 -13.89 31.01
CA GLY A 413 -12.07 -14.41 30.80
C GLY A 413 -13.09 -13.32 30.46
N GLU A 414 -12.64 -12.12 30.10
CA GLU A 414 -13.48 -10.99 29.73
C GLU A 414 -13.81 -10.98 28.24
N ARG A 415 -15.00 -10.46 27.88
CA ARG A 415 -15.45 -10.43 26.48
C ARG A 415 -14.61 -9.47 25.62
N PRO A 416 -14.50 -9.72 24.30
CA PRO A 416 -13.89 -8.75 23.39
C PRO A 416 -14.70 -7.45 23.32
N MET A 417 -13.99 -6.35 23.13
CA MET A 417 -14.53 -5.00 22.99
C MET A 417 -14.54 -4.54 21.53
N THR A 418 -15.58 -3.79 21.18
CA THR A 418 -15.64 -2.98 19.95
C THR A 418 -14.59 -1.87 19.99
N MET A 419 -14.30 -1.23 18.85
CA MET A 419 -13.33 -0.13 18.79
C MET A 419 -13.69 1.01 19.77
N GLN A 420 -14.96 1.43 19.78
CA GLN A 420 -15.42 2.52 20.64
C GLN A 420 -15.33 2.17 22.14
N GLU A 421 -15.60 0.92 22.51
CA GLU A 421 -15.45 0.44 23.89
C GLU A 421 -13.98 0.41 24.32
N PHE A 422 -13.10 -0.12 23.46
CA PHE A 422 -11.66 -0.15 23.67
C PHE A 422 -11.08 1.26 23.84
N GLU A 423 -11.38 2.19 22.94
CA GLU A 423 -10.87 3.57 23.02
C GLU A 423 -11.26 4.24 24.35
N ARG A 424 -12.51 4.03 24.78
CA ARG A 424 -12.98 4.53 26.08
C ARG A 424 -12.26 3.87 27.24
N ALA A 425 -12.12 2.55 27.22
CA ALA A 425 -11.49 1.79 28.30
C ALA A 425 -10.00 2.12 28.43
N ALA A 426 -9.30 2.25 27.30
CA ALA A 426 -7.89 2.60 27.20
C ALA A 426 -7.59 4.11 27.31
N ALA A 427 -8.62 4.95 27.51
CA ALA A 427 -8.52 6.41 27.57
C ALA A 427 -7.84 7.03 26.33
N LEU A 428 -8.09 6.47 25.15
CA LEU A 428 -7.58 6.96 23.87
C LEU A 428 -8.55 7.98 23.27
N GLY A 429 -8.01 9.05 22.69
CA GLY A 429 -8.79 9.96 21.84
C GLY A 429 -9.30 9.23 20.59
N ALA A 430 -10.48 9.63 20.12
CA ALA A 430 -11.00 9.17 18.84
C ALA A 430 -10.03 9.57 17.71
N LEU A 431 -9.83 8.66 16.75
CA LEU A 431 -9.08 9.00 15.54
C LEU A 431 -9.81 10.11 14.76
N PRO A 432 -9.07 11.05 14.12
CA PRO A 432 -9.68 12.00 13.22
C PRO A 432 -10.38 11.27 12.06
N ALA A 433 -11.59 11.73 11.72
CA ALA A 433 -12.45 11.15 10.69
C ALA A 433 -11.90 11.34 9.28
#